data_AF-A0A354B0L3-F1
#
_entry.id   AF-A0A354B0L3-F1
#
_cell.length_a   1.000
_cell.length_b   1.000
_cell.length_c   1.000
_cell.angle_alpha   90.00
_cell.angle_beta   90.00
_cell.angle_gamma   90.00
#
_symmetry.space_group_name_H-M   'P 1'
#
loop_
_entity.id
_entity.type
_entity.pdbx_description
1 polymer ?
#
loop_
_entity_poly.entity_id
_entity_poly.type
_entity_poly.pdbx_seq_one_letter_code
_entity_poly.pdbx_strand_id
1 'polypeptide(L)'
;MIARAERYKDDRGCYPVRIGADAIYMTVANKKFRESNGIRLGGRASKKETAATEVQSTEQQELFKLDLRKRSTIEGRIGTSKRKNGLDLAATKLVATSKLAIGMTFL
;
A
#
# COMPACT_ATOMS: atom_id res chain seq x y z
N MET A 1 -7.62 0.10 5.07
CA MET A 1 -6.74 -1.04 5.39
C MET A 1 -7.54 -2.29 5.77
N ILE A 2 -8.29 -2.26 6.88
CA ILE A 2 -9.04 -3.42 7.41
C ILE A 2 -9.88 -4.13 6.33
N ALA A 3 -10.77 -3.41 5.66
CA ALA A 3 -11.60 -3.97 4.58
C ALA A 3 -10.80 -4.67 3.45
N ARG A 4 -9.57 -4.22 3.19
CA ARG A 4 -8.70 -4.86 2.19
C ARG A 4 -8.04 -6.13 2.75
N ALA A 5 -7.68 -6.13 4.04
CA ALA A 5 -7.14 -7.31 4.70
C ALA A 5 -8.19 -8.41 4.87
N GLU A 6 -9.44 -8.05 5.17
CA GLU A 6 -10.58 -8.98 5.25
C GLU A 6 -10.87 -9.61 3.89
N ARG A 7 -10.95 -8.82 2.81
CA ARG A 7 -11.09 -9.35 1.45
C ARG A 7 -9.94 -10.29 1.08
N TYR A 8 -8.70 -9.94 1.44
CA TYR A 8 -7.56 -10.83 1.18
C TYR A 8 -7.70 -12.17 1.93
N LYS A 9 -8.22 -12.15 3.16
CA LYS A 9 -8.49 -13.36 3.93
C LYS A 9 -9.63 -14.18 3.32
N ASP A 10 -10.66 -13.54 2.80
CA ASP A 10 -11.75 -14.22 2.08
C ASP A 10 -11.19 -14.92 0.82
N ASP A 11 -10.38 -14.20 0.04
CA ASP A 11 -9.79 -14.72 -1.20
C ASP A 11 -8.74 -15.82 -0.98
N ARG A 12 -7.98 -15.78 0.13
CA ARG A 12 -6.79 -16.62 0.35
C ARG A 12 -6.85 -17.52 1.59
N GLY A 13 -7.88 -17.40 2.40
CA GLY A 13 -8.05 -18.11 3.67
C GLY A 13 -7.17 -17.60 4.83
N CYS A 14 -6.25 -16.66 4.60
CA CYS A 14 -5.32 -16.16 5.62
C CYS A 14 -5.06 -14.65 5.51
N TYR A 15 -4.65 -14.02 6.61
CA TYR A 15 -4.20 -12.63 6.57
C TYR A 15 -2.79 -12.51 5.99
N PRO A 16 -2.47 -11.41 5.29
CA PRO A 16 -1.14 -11.23 4.72
C PRO A 16 -0.12 -10.99 5.84
N VAL A 17 1.06 -11.59 5.70
CA VAL A 17 2.19 -11.37 6.63
C VAL A 17 2.59 -9.90 6.72
N ARG A 18 2.41 -9.14 5.63
CA ARG A 18 2.76 -7.72 5.57
C ARG A 18 1.79 -6.92 4.72
N ILE A 19 1.42 -5.73 5.20
CA ILE A 19 0.71 -4.71 4.43
C ILE A 19 1.60 -3.48 4.30
N GLY A 20 1.89 -3.07 3.07
CA GLY A 20 2.52 -1.77 2.80
C GLY A 20 1.42 -0.72 2.64
N ALA A 21 1.27 0.17 3.62
CA ALA A 21 0.25 1.21 3.60
C ALA A 21 0.86 2.59 3.84
N ASP A 22 0.22 3.62 3.30
CA ASP A 22 0.62 5.01 3.53
C ASP A 22 0.31 5.47 4.96
N ALA A 23 0.95 6.56 5.38
CA ALA A 23 0.83 7.12 6.73
C ALA A 23 -0.62 7.40 7.14
N ILE A 24 -1.49 7.75 6.20
CA ILE A 24 -2.93 7.99 6.43
C ILE A 24 -3.66 6.76 7.00
N TYR A 25 -3.12 5.56 6.80
CA TYR A 25 -3.68 4.32 7.32
C TYR A 25 -3.18 3.97 8.73
N MET A 26 -2.33 4.79 9.34
CA MET A 26 -1.81 4.54 10.70
C MET A 26 -2.78 4.99 11.81
N THR A 27 -4.06 4.70 11.64
CA THR A 27 -5.11 4.99 12.62
C THR A 27 -5.07 3.99 13.78
N VAL A 28 -5.65 4.37 14.93
CA VAL A 28 -5.70 3.52 16.14
C VAL A 28 -6.42 2.19 15.85
N ALA A 29 -7.51 2.23 15.09
CA ALA A 29 -8.24 1.02 14.69
C ALA A 29 -7.37 0.06 13.88
N ASN A 30 -6.62 0.58 12.90
CA ASN A 30 -5.73 -0.23 12.07
C ASN A 30 -4.53 -0.79 12.85
N LYS A 31 -4.05 -0.07 13.88
CA LYS A 31 -3.00 -0.56 14.79
C LYS A 31 -3.49 -1.75 15.63
N LYS A 32 -4.66 -1.62 16.28
CA LYS A 32 -5.27 -2.73 17.03
C LYS A 32 -5.50 -3.95 16.13
N PHE A 33 -5.98 -3.73 14.91
CA PHE A 33 -6.21 -4.78 13.94
C PHE A 33 -4.93 -5.50 13.52
N ARG A 34 -3.85 -4.77 13.21
CA ARG A 34 -2.61 -5.42 12.77
C ARG A 34 -1.96 -6.23 13.89
N GLU A 35 -1.99 -5.73 15.12
CA GLU A 35 -1.38 -6.37 16.29
C GLU A 35 -2.10 -7.66 16.65
N SER A 36 -3.45 -7.62 16.68
CA SER A 36 -4.28 -8.81 16.92
C SER A 36 -4.14 -9.90 15.85
N ASN A 37 -3.81 -9.53 14.61
CA ASN A 37 -3.71 -10.46 13.48
C ASN A 37 -2.28 -10.75 13.03
N GLY A 38 -1.26 -10.28 13.78
CA GLY A 38 0.15 -10.52 13.46
C GLY A 38 0.62 -9.90 12.13
N ILE A 39 -0.04 -8.85 11.66
CA ILE A 39 0.25 -8.23 10.36
C ILE A 39 1.36 -7.18 10.52
N ARG A 40 2.48 -7.36 9.81
CA ARG A 40 3.54 -6.35 9.76
C ARG A 40 3.10 -5.17 8.87
N LEU A 41 3.00 -3.97 9.43
CA LEU A 41 2.73 -2.77 8.65
C LEU A 41 4.05 -2.13 8.21
N GLY A 42 4.30 -2.12 6.91
CA GLY A 42 5.45 -1.42 6.31
C GLY A 42 5.12 0.06 6.10
N GLY A 43 6.06 0.94 6.45
CA GLY A 43 5.91 2.39 6.31
C GLY A 43 6.49 3.14 7.51
N ARG A 44 6.89 4.40 7.30
CA ARG A 44 7.34 5.27 8.40
C ARG A 44 6.13 5.65 9.24
N ALA A 45 6.28 5.60 10.56
CA ALA A 45 5.25 6.08 11.48
C ALA A 45 4.83 7.50 11.10
N SER A 46 3.52 7.76 10.99
CA SER A 46 3.01 9.13 10.92
C SER A 46 3.53 9.85 12.18
N LYS A 47 4.26 10.95 11.98
CA LYS A 47 5.07 11.62 13.01
C LYS A 47 4.30 11.69 14.34
N LYS A 48 4.78 10.98 15.35
CA LYS A 48 4.48 11.33 16.73
C LYS A 48 5.70 12.05 17.25
N GLU A 49 5.57 13.36 17.47
CA GLU A 49 6.50 14.14 18.27
C GLU A 49 6.42 13.62 19.71
N THR A 50 7.03 12.48 20.01
CA THR A 50 7.24 12.07 21.39
C THR A 50 8.39 11.09 21.47
N ALA A 51 9.48 11.62 22.02
CA ALA A 51 10.48 11.01 22.88
C ALA A 51 11.02 9.60 22.54
N ALA A 52 12.35 9.53 22.50
CA ALA A 52 13.19 8.37 22.24
C ALA A 52 13.17 7.90 20.78
N THR A 53 14.14 8.38 20.03
CA THR A 53 14.66 7.69 18.86
C THR A 53 15.16 6.32 19.33
N GLU A 54 14.27 5.34 19.44
CA GLU A 54 14.66 3.94 19.51
C GLU A 54 15.52 3.70 18.27
N VAL A 55 16.81 3.44 18.48
CA VAL A 55 17.75 3.13 17.43
C VAL A 55 17.20 1.88 16.74
N GLN A 56 16.61 2.06 15.56
CA GLN A 56 16.10 0.93 14.78
C GLN A 56 17.24 -0.07 14.61
N SER A 57 16.98 -1.34 14.94
CA SER A 57 17.98 -2.38 14.73
C SER A 57 18.36 -2.42 13.25
N THR A 58 19.58 -2.88 12.96
CA THR A 58 20.06 -3.07 11.59
C THR A 58 19.08 -3.91 10.76
N GLU A 59 18.48 -4.93 11.36
CA GLU A 59 17.46 -5.78 10.75
C GLU A 59 16.18 -5.02 10.37
N GLN A 60 15.70 -4.14 11.25
CA GLN A 60 14.53 -3.31 10.96
C GLN A 60 14.78 -2.33 9.81
N GLN A 61 16.00 -1.78 9.74
CA GLN A 61 16.41 -0.91 8.64
C GLN A 61 16.48 -1.67 7.30
N GLU A 62 17.05 -2.87 7.29
CA GLU A 62 17.09 -3.70 6.08
C GLU A 62 15.70 -4.11 5.61
N LEU A 63 14.81 -4.51 6.53
CA LEU A 63 13.40 -4.78 6.21
C LEU A 63 12.70 -3.55 5.63
N PHE A 64 12.98 -2.36 6.15
CA PHE A 64 12.44 -1.11 5.64
C PHE A 64 12.96 -0.79 4.22
N LYS A 65 14.26 -0.99 3.96
CA LYS A 65 14.84 -0.83 2.62
C LYS A 65 14.22 -1.80 1.62
N LEU A 66 14.01 -3.06 2.00
CA LEU A 66 13.34 -4.06 1.17
C LEU A 66 11.89 -3.66 0.86
N ASP A 67 11.19 -3.13 1.85
CA ASP A 67 9.82 -2.63 1.69
C ASP A 67 9.76 -1.44 0.72
N LEU A 68 10.72 -0.50 0.82
CA LEU A 68 10.86 0.64 -0.10
C LEU A 68 11.16 0.21 -1.53
N ARG A 69 12.06 -0.76 -1.73
CA ARG A 69 12.37 -1.30 -3.07
C ARG A 69 11.12 -1.87 -3.74
N LYS A 70 10.34 -2.68 -3.01
CA LYS A 70 9.07 -3.23 -3.50
C LYS A 70 8.06 -2.14 -3.86
N ARG A 71 7.98 -1.07 -3.05
CA ARG A 71 7.11 0.08 -3.31
C ARG A 71 7.52 0.82 -4.58
N SER A 72 8.81 1.09 -4.76
CA SER A 72 9.36 1.78 -5.94
C SER A 72 9.03 1.06 -7.25
N THR A 73 9.10 -0.27 -7.29
CA THR A 73 8.70 -1.05 -8.48
C THR A 73 7.22 -0.85 -8.83
N ILE A 74 6.33 -0.85 -7.82
CA ILE A 74 4.89 -0.66 -8.02
C ILE A 74 4.61 0.78 -8.48
N GLU A 75 5.20 1.78 -7.83
CA GLU A 75 5.04 3.18 -8.18
C GLU A 75 5.58 3.48 -9.59
N GLY A 76 6.70 2.86 -9.99
CA GLY A 76 7.23 2.97 -11.35
C GLY A 76 6.25 2.43 -12.40
N ARG A 77 5.58 1.30 -12.13
CA ARG A 77 4.53 0.76 -13.01
C ARG A 77 3.32 1.69 -13.09
N ILE A 78 2.89 2.25 -11.96
CA ILE A 78 1.80 3.24 -11.92
C ILE A 78 2.18 4.50 -12.71
N GLY A 79 3.39 5.03 -12.52
CA GLY A 79 3.89 6.19 -13.24
C GLY A 79 3.95 5.95 -14.75
N THR A 80 4.42 4.77 -15.17
CA THR A 80 4.42 4.37 -16.58
C THR A 80 3.01 4.30 -17.14
N SER A 81 2.09 3.67 -16.41
CA SER A 81 0.69 3.56 -16.82
C SER A 81 0.03 4.93 -17.00
N LYS A 82 0.31 5.87 -16.08
CA LYS A 82 -0.19 7.24 -16.13
C LYS A 82 0.39 8.07 -17.26
N ARG A 83 1.71 8.09 -17.39
CA ARG A 83 2.43 8.93 -18.35
C ARG A 83 2.54 8.29 -19.73
N LYS A 84 3.16 7.11 -19.82
CA LYS A 84 3.43 6.44 -21.10
C LYS A 84 2.16 5.91 -21.74
N ASN A 85 1.26 5.35 -20.93
CA ASN A 85 0.01 4.79 -21.45
C ASN A 85 -1.16 5.79 -21.41
N GLY A 86 -0.89 7.07 -21.09
CA GLY A 86 -1.88 8.14 -21.21
C GLY A 86 -3.06 8.08 -20.24
N LEU A 87 -3.00 7.28 -19.16
CA LEU A 87 -4.13 7.19 -18.23
C LEU A 87 -4.41 8.49 -17.46
N ASP A 88 -3.42 9.39 -17.34
CA ASP A 88 -3.64 10.74 -16.78
C ASP A 88 -4.54 11.61 -17.68
N LEU A 89 -4.74 11.22 -18.95
CA LEU A 89 -5.58 11.91 -19.93
C LEU A 89 -6.95 11.25 -20.10
N ALA A 90 -7.25 10.17 -19.37
CA ALA A 90 -8.52 9.46 -19.46
C ALA A 90 -9.66 10.30 -18.85
N ALA A 91 -10.32 11.10 -19.68
CA ALA A 91 -11.35 12.05 -19.30
C ALA A 91 -12.79 11.60 -19.63
N THR A 92 -13.06 10.29 -19.59
CA THR A 92 -14.40 9.76 -19.86
C THR A 92 -15.38 10.11 -18.74
N LYS A 93 -16.61 10.53 -19.09
CA LYS A 93 -17.60 11.03 -18.12
C LYS A 93 -18.25 9.96 -17.25
N LEU A 94 -18.46 8.76 -17.78
CA LEU A 94 -19.14 7.67 -17.06
C LEU A 94 -18.15 6.64 -16.51
N VAL A 95 -18.42 6.13 -15.31
CA VAL A 95 -17.59 5.10 -14.66
C VAL A 95 -17.41 3.86 -15.54
N ALA A 96 -18.48 3.42 -16.22
CA ALA A 96 -18.43 2.27 -17.12
C ALA A 96 -17.45 2.52 -18.29
N THR A 97 -17.53 3.69 -18.93
CA THR A 97 -16.62 4.07 -20.02
C THR A 97 -15.18 4.24 -19.54
N SER A 98 -14.96 4.77 -18.33
CA SER A 98 -13.61 4.87 -17.74
C SER A 98 -12.99 3.50 -17.53
N LYS A 99 -13.74 2.55 -16.96
CA LYS A 99 -13.24 1.19 -16.74
C LYS A 99 -12.85 0.50 -18.04
N LEU A 100 -13.67 0.65 -19.08
CA LEU A 100 -13.41 0.05 -20.40
C LEU A 100 -12.18 0.70 -21.07
N ALA A 101 -12.09 2.04 -21.07
CA ALA A 101 -10.94 2.76 -21.61
C ALA A 101 -9.61 2.39 -20.91
N ILE A 102 -9.63 2.32 -19.57
CA ILE A 102 -8.47 1.87 -18.79
C ILE A 102 -8.13 0.42 -19.15
N GLY A 103 -9.12 -0.46 -19.24
CA GLY A 103 -8.91 -1.88 -19.58
C GLY A 103 -8.27 -2.07 -20.96
N MET A 104 -8.74 -1.35 -21.98
CA MET A 104 -8.18 -1.40 -23.34
C MET A 104 -6.72 -0.95 -23.40
N THR A 105 -6.26 -0.13 -22.45
CA THR A 105 -4.89 0.37 -22.40
C THR A 105 -3.87 -0.72 -22.00
N PHE A 106 -4.34 -1.82 -21.41
CA PHE A 106 -3.50 -2.92 -20.91
C PHE A 106 -3.83 -4.29 -21.53
N LEU A 107 -4.72 -4.30 -22.53
CA LEU A 107 -5.00 -5.45 -23.38
C LEU A 107 -3.89 -5.62 -24.43
#